data_AF-A0A6C0F439-F1
#
_entry.id   AF-A0A6C0F439-F1
#
_cell.length_a   1.000
_cell.length_b   1.000
_cell.length_c   1.000
_cell.angle_alpha   90.00
_cell.angle_beta   90.00
_cell.angle_gamma   90.00
#
_symmetry.space_group_name_H-M   'P 1'
#
loop_
_entity.id
_entity.type
_entity.pdbx_description
1 polymer ?
#
loop_
_entity_poly.entity_id
_entity_poly.type
_entity_poly.pdbx_seq_one_letter_code
_entity_poly.pdbx_strand_id
1 'polypeptide(L)'
;MNIDNKRYFIYNNIESLENHDNFIKILHKNNCEHTSNTNGIFVNLNTIDGSIIEELFFILSSEINNDNKIDIKRNDFIEHAIKLTEKKPVQIIKKDNIIKTQLYMNDFPEEEHDIIRMSKINKFDNI
;
A
#
# COMPACT_ATOMS: atom_id res chain seq x y z
N MET A 1 -1.51 -16.47 -12.66
CA MET A 1 -1.17 -16.55 -11.23
C MET A 1 -2.29 -15.86 -10.45
N ASN A 2 -2.85 -16.49 -9.41
CA ASN A 2 -3.89 -15.83 -8.59
C ASN A 2 -3.26 -14.69 -7.77
N ILE A 3 -4.09 -13.86 -7.14
CA ILE A 3 -3.61 -12.65 -6.45
C ILE A 3 -2.72 -12.97 -5.25
N ASP A 4 -3.02 -14.03 -4.50
CA ASP A 4 -2.24 -14.42 -3.32
C ASP A 4 -0.87 -14.94 -3.70
N ASN A 5 -0.78 -15.70 -4.79
CA ASN A 5 0.48 -16.14 -5.36
C ASN A 5 1.30 -14.92 -5.82
N LYS A 6 0.67 -13.90 -6.43
CA LYS A 6 1.37 -12.65 -6.82
C LYS A 6 1.90 -11.90 -5.59
N ARG A 7 1.11 -11.80 -4.50
CA ARG A 7 1.57 -11.22 -3.22
C ARG A 7 2.79 -11.97 -2.69
N TYR A 8 2.73 -13.29 -2.67
CA TYR A 8 3.83 -14.14 -2.22
C TYR A 8 5.07 -13.96 -3.11
N PHE A 9 4.89 -13.85 -4.43
CA PHE A 9 5.98 -13.57 -5.35
C PHE A 9 6.63 -12.21 -5.05
N ILE A 10 5.83 -11.16 -4.85
CA ILE A 10 6.35 -9.83 -4.50
C ILE A 10 7.16 -9.90 -3.21
N TYR A 11 6.57 -10.47 -2.15
CA TYR A 11 7.23 -10.58 -0.86
C TYR A 11 8.61 -11.26 -0.93
N ASN A 12 8.72 -12.37 -1.66
CA ASN A 12 9.98 -13.13 -1.70
C ASN A 12 11.06 -12.54 -2.61
N ASN A 13 10.69 -11.66 -3.55
CA ASN A 13 11.62 -11.18 -4.57
C ASN A 13 11.83 -9.67 -4.51
N ILE A 14 11.08 -8.92 -3.70
CA ILE A 14 11.24 -7.46 -3.65
C ILE A 14 12.65 -7.05 -3.20
N GLU A 15 13.28 -7.82 -2.31
CA GLU A 15 14.63 -7.58 -1.82
C GLU A 15 15.71 -7.77 -2.89
N SER A 16 15.42 -8.47 -4.01
CA SER A 16 16.38 -8.65 -5.09
C SER A 16 16.54 -7.40 -5.96
N LEU A 17 15.68 -6.40 -5.80
CA LEU A 17 15.81 -5.13 -6.51
C LEU A 17 16.83 -4.24 -5.82
N GLU A 18 17.74 -3.65 -6.58
CA GLU A 18 18.65 -2.60 -6.08
C GLU A 18 17.92 -1.27 -5.84
N ASN A 19 16.81 -1.03 -6.56
CA ASN A 19 16.03 0.20 -6.48
C ASN A 19 14.52 -0.10 -6.39
N HIS A 20 13.88 0.44 -5.34
CA HIS A 20 12.45 0.28 -5.06
C HIS A 20 11.59 1.51 -5.41
N ASP A 21 12.16 2.58 -5.98
CA ASP A 21 11.50 3.85 -6.25
C ASP A 21 10.22 3.70 -7.08
N ASN A 22 10.22 2.78 -8.05
CA ASN A 22 9.04 2.53 -8.87
C ASN A 22 7.88 1.95 -8.06
N PHE A 23 8.17 1.07 -7.10
CA PHE A 23 7.17 0.53 -6.17
C PHE A 23 6.62 1.64 -5.29
N ILE A 24 7.51 2.44 -4.72
CA ILE A 24 7.16 3.57 -3.85
C ILE A 24 6.26 4.56 -4.60
N LYS A 25 6.60 4.92 -5.85
CA LYS A 25 5.78 5.79 -6.70
C LYS A 25 4.38 5.23 -6.95
N ILE A 26 4.25 3.93 -7.19
CA ILE A 26 2.95 3.28 -7.43
C ILE A 26 2.10 3.30 -6.17
N LEU A 27 2.70 3.02 -5.01
CA LEU A 27 2.01 3.08 -3.73
C LEU A 27 1.49 4.49 -3.44
N HIS A 28 2.32 5.52 -3.64
CA HIS A 28 1.90 6.90 -3.45
C HIS A 28 0.83 7.34 -4.46
N LYS A 29 1.00 7.02 -5.74
CA LYS A 29 0.04 7.38 -6.80
C LYS A 29 -1.36 6.82 -6.52
N ASN A 30 -1.44 5.64 -5.94
CA ASN A 30 -2.70 4.96 -5.64
C ASN A 30 -3.17 5.15 -4.19
N ASN A 31 -2.52 6.01 -3.40
CA ASN A 31 -2.81 6.25 -1.98
C ASN A 31 -2.85 4.95 -1.14
N CYS A 32 -1.94 4.02 -1.41
CA CYS A 32 -1.84 2.79 -0.61
C CYS A 32 -1.35 3.11 0.80
N GLU A 33 -1.99 2.51 1.80
CA GLU A 33 -1.54 2.61 3.19
C GLU A 33 -0.16 1.98 3.35
N HIS A 34 0.75 2.73 3.94
CA HIS A 34 2.11 2.30 4.26
C HIS A 34 2.63 3.09 5.46
N THR A 35 3.62 2.53 6.14
CA THR A 35 4.36 3.24 7.20
C THR A 35 5.73 3.60 6.66
N SER A 36 6.16 4.85 6.82
CA SER A 36 7.50 5.30 6.45
C SER A 36 8.28 5.75 7.68
N ASN A 37 9.57 5.42 7.72
CA ASN A 37 10.52 5.91 8.71
C ASN A 37 11.88 6.20 8.04
N THR A 38 12.88 6.57 8.85
CA THR A 38 14.24 6.89 8.34
C THR A 38 14.92 5.71 7.65
N ASN A 39 14.45 4.48 7.89
CA ASN A 39 15.07 3.25 7.42
C ASN A 39 14.33 2.65 6.22
N GLY A 40 13.18 3.20 5.82
CA GLY A 40 12.44 2.72 4.65
C GLY A 40 10.93 2.81 4.80
N ILE A 41 10.25 1.95 4.03
CA ILE A 41 8.79 1.90 3.92
C ILE A 41 8.33 0.47 4.20
N PHE A 42 7.33 0.34 5.07
CA PHE A 42 6.64 -0.89 5.39
C PHE A 42 5.26 -0.90 4.75
N VAL A 43 4.98 -1.98 4.02
CA VAL A 43 3.77 -2.11 3.22
C VAL A 43 3.12 -3.45 3.52
N ASN A 44 1.83 -3.44 3.85
CA ASN A 44 1.07 -4.67 4.00
C ASN A 44 0.41 -5.03 2.65
N LEU A 45 0.93 -6.03 1.95
CA LEU A 45 0.39 -6.45 0.64
C LEU A 45 -1.07 -6.94 0.71
N ASN A 46 -1.57 -7.31 1.89
CA ASN A 46 -2.96 -7.74 2.08
C ASN A 46 -3.96 -6.57 2.11
N THR A 47 -3.51 -5.35 2.40
CA THR A 47 -4.37 -4.15 2.40
C THR A 47 -4.41 -3.46 1.04
N ILE A 48 -3.57 -3.90 0.10
CA ILE A 48 -3.48 -3.33 -1.24
C ILE A 48 -4.52 -3.98 -2.16
N ASP A 49 -5.18 -3.13 -2.95
CA ASP A 49 -6.12 -3.55 -3.99
C ASP A 49 -5.47 -4.51 -5.01
N GLY A 50 -6.25 -5.48 -5.47
CA GLY A 50 -5.77 -6.51 -6.38
C GLY A 50 -5.15 -5.95 -7.66
N SER A 51 -5.74 -4.89 -8.23
CA SER A 51 -5.21 -4.29 -9.47
C SER A 51 -3.80 -3.71 -9.29
N ILE A 52 -3.54 -3.11 -8.14
CA ILE A 52 -2.24 -2.55 -7.79
C ILE A 52 -1.22 -3.67 -7.55
N ILE A 53 -1.62 -4.77 -6.89
CA ILE A 53 -0.78 -5.96 -6.76
C ILE A 53 -0.40 -6.52 -8.15
N GLU A 54 -1.30 -6.46 -9.14
CA GLU A 54 -0.94 -6.88 -10.50
C GLU A 54 0.12 -5.97 -11.13
N GLU A 55 0.01 -4.65 -10.95
CA GLU A 55 0.98 -3.67 -11.44
C GLU A 55 2.35 -3.88 -10.79
N LEU A 56 2.39 -4.03 -9.46
CA LEU A 56 3.62 -4.30 -8.71
C LEU A 56 4.27 -5.63 -9.12
N PHE A 57 3.47 -6.68 -9.30
CA PHE A 57 3.95 -7.98 -9.77
C PHE A 57 4.56 -7.88 -11.16
N PHE A 58 3.89 -7.19 -12.09
CA PHE A 58 4.36 -7.05 -13.46
C PHE A 58 5.74 -6.39 -13.48
N ILE A 59 5.89 -5.25 -12.80
CA ILE A 59 7.17 -4.53 -12.74
C ILE A 59 8.26 -5.39 -12.12
N LEU A 60 7.97 -6.04 -10.98
CA LEU A 60 8.96 -6.91 -10.34
C LEU A 60 9.43 -8.02 -11.29
N SER A 61 8.47 -8.66 -11.95
CA SER A 61 8.77 -9.75 -12.87
C SER A 61 9.56 -9.28 -14.08
N SER A 62 9.33 -8.07 -14.57
CA SER A 62 10.11 -7.49 -15.67
C SER A 62 11.54 -7.17 -15.26
N GLU A 63 11.74 -6.60 -14.07
CA GLU A 63 13.06 -6.24 -13.55
C GLU A 63 13.94 -7.47 -13.26
N ILE A 64 13.33 -8.56 -12.75
CA ILE A 64 14.03 -9.81 -12.45
C ILE A 64 14.37 -10.58 -13.73
N ASN A 65 13.44 -10.65 -14.69
CA ASN A 65 13.61 -11.43 -15.93
C ASN A 65 14.31 -10.62 -17.02
N ASN A 66 15.33 -9.83 -16.68
CA ASN A 66 15.98 -8.79 -17.50
C ASN A 66 16.74 -9.30 -18.75
N ASP A 67 16.16 -10.23 -19.50
CA ASP A 67 16.63 -10.76 -20.79
C ASP A 67 15.85 -10.19 -21.99
N ASN A 68 14.82 -9.38 -21.77
CA ASN A 68 14.17 -8.68 -22.87
C ASN A 68 13.94 -7.22 -22.49
N LYS A 69 14.59 -6.32 -23.24
CA LYS A 69 14.23 -4.91 -23.38
C LYS A 69 12.74 -4.82 -23.78
N ILE A 70 11.85 -4.83 -22.79
CA ILE A 70 10.47 -4.45 -23.02
C ILE A 70 10.49 -2.93 -23.03
N ASP A 71 10.68 -2.38 -24.23
CA ASP A 71 10.37 -0.99 -24.52
C ASP A 71 9.00 -0.71 -23.92
N ILE A 72 8.97 0.23 -22.97
CA ILE A 72 7.78 0.62 -22.23
C ILE A 72 6.79 1.22 -23.23
N LYS A 73 5.97 0.37 -23.85
CA LYS A 73 4.70 0.79 -24.43
C LYS A 73 3.73 1.01 -23.29
N ARG A 74 3.92 2.16 -22.63
CA ARG A 74 3.03 2.82 -21.67
C ARG A 74 1.57 2.96 -22.17
N ASN A 75 1.33 2.67 -23.45
CA ASN A 75 0.05 2.86 -24.12
C ASN A 75 -0.96 1.73 -23.88
N ASP A 76 -0.51 0.50 -23.62
CA ASP A 76 -1.45 -0.65 -23.53
C ASP A 76 -2.24 -0.66 -22.21
N PHE A 77 -1.67 -0.09 -21.13
CA PHE A 77 -2.38 0.10 -19.85
C PHE A 77 -3.39 1.24 -19.88
N ILE A 78 -3.12 2.31 -20.66
CA ILE A 78 -4.06 3.43 -20.81
C ILE A 78 -5.32 2.95 -21.54
N GLU A 79 -5.18 2.09 -22.55
CA GLU A 79 -6.32 1.61 -23.34
C GLU A 79 -7.23 0.66 -22.55
N HIS A 80 -6.67 -0.13 -21.62
CA HIS A 80 -7.46 -0.95 -20.69
C HIS A 80 -8.14 -0.12 -19.58
N ALA A 81 -7.47 0.91 -19.07
CA ALA A 81 -8.05 1.82 -18.07
C ALA A 81 -9.20 2.67 -18.66
N ILE A 82 -9.07 3.13 -19.91
CA ILE A 82 -10.10 3.95 -20.57
C ILE A 82 -11.39 3.14 -20.81
N LYS A 83 -11.29 1.87 -21.24
CA LYS A 83 -12.47 1.00 -21.44
C LYS A 83 -13.28 0.72 -20.16
N LEU A 84 -12.67 0.85 -18.98
CA LEU A 84 -13.38 0.68 -17.70
C LEU A 84 -14.07 1.97 -17.21
N THR A 85 -13.79 3.12 -17.83
CA THR A 85 -14.26 4.45 -17.38
C THR A 85 -15.51 4.99 -18.09
N GLU A 86 -16.11 4.27 -19.06
CA GLU A 86 -17.39 4.69 -19.67
C GLU A 86 -18.64 4.45 -18.78
N LYS A 87 -18.47 4.38 -17.45
CA LYS A 87 -19.60 4.40 -16.52
C LYS A 87 -19.73 5.78 -15.90
N LYS A 88 -20.74 6.50 -16.44
CA LYS A 88 -21.58 7.59 -15.90
C LYS A 88 -20.93 8.58 -14.91
N PRO A 89 -21.18 9.90 -15.05
CA PRO A 89 -20.55 10.91 -14.21
C PRO A 89 -20.81 10.62 -12.72
N VAL A 90 -19.73 10.33 -12.00
CA VAL A 90 -19.73 10.16 -10.54
C VAL A 90 -19.99 11.53 -9.92
N GLN A 91 -21.11 11.66 -9.22
CA GLN A 91 -21.38 12.82 -8.39
C GLN A 91 -20.33 12.87 -7.28
N ILE A 92 -19.56 13.96 -7.25
CA ILE A 92 -18.64 14.27 -6.16
C ILE A 92 -19.49 14.60 -4.93
N ILE A 93 -19.74 13.60 -4.08
CA ILE A 93 -20.27 13.83 -2.74
C ILE A 93 -19.07 14.19 -1.87
N LYS A 94 -18.94 15.46 -1.51
CA LYS A 94 -18.08 15.87 -0.40
C LYS A 94 -18.59 15.18 0.86
N LYS A 95 -17.89 14.16 1.36
CA LYS A 95 -18.08 13.65 2.71
C LYS A 95 -17.05 14.31 3.62
N ASP A 96 -17.39 15.52 4.07
CA ASP A 96 -16.89 16.01 5.35
C ASP A 96 -17.52 15.12 6.43
N ASN A 97 -16.77 14.12 6.91
CA ASN A 97 -17.04 13.41 8.16
C ASN A 97 -15.84 12.51 8.50
N ILE A 98 -14.73 13.13 8.94
CA ILE A 98 -13.77 12.43 9.79
C ILE A 98 -14.49 12.24 11.13
N ILE A 99 -15.11 11.09 11.33
CA ILE A 99 -15.59 10.69 12.65
C ILE A 99 -14.32 10.45 13.47
N LYS A 100 -13.97 11.42 14.31
CA LYS A 100 -13.04 11.18 15.42
C LYS A 100 -13.74 10.23 16.37
N THR A 101 -13.54 8.93 16.21
CA THR A 101 -13.98 7.94 17.20
C THR A 101 -13.16 8.16 18.46
N GLN A 102 -13.77 8.74 19.49
CA GLN A 102 -13.19 8.77 20.83
C GLN A 102 -13.26 7.34 21.37
N LEU A 103 -12.10 6.72 21.57
CA LEU A 103 -11.97 5.44 22.26
C LEU A 103 -11.84 5.73 23.76
N TYR A 104 -12.70 5.11 24.57
CA TYR A 104 -12.68 5.19 26.02
C TYR A 104 -11.94 3.98 26.60
N MET A 105 -11.35 4.13 27.79
CA MET A 105 -10.66 2.99 28.44
C MET A 105 -11.58 1.79 28.65
N ASN A 106 -12.88 2.05 28.85
CA ASN A 106 -13.88 1.00 29.05
C ASN A 106 -14.16 0.18 27.78
N ASP A 107 -13.67 0.61 26.62
CA ASP A 107 -13.77 -0.14 25.37
C ASP A 107 -12.73 -1.28 25.30
N PHE A 108 -11.82 -1.36 26.29
CA PHE A 108 -10.74 -2.35 26.37
C PHE A 108 -10.87 -3.23 27.62
N PRO A 109 -10.45 -4.51 27.56
CA PRO A 109 -10.32 -5.38 28.73
C PRO A 109 -9.39 -4.79 29.80
N GLU A 110 -9.66 -5.03 31.09
CA GLU A 110 -8.86 -4.48 32.21
C GLU A 110 -7.37 -4.83 32.12
N GLU A 111 -7.04 -6.03 31.62
CA GLU A 111 -5.67 -6.49 31.41
C GLU A 111 -4.89 -5.65 30.37
N GLU A 112 -5.58 -4.99 29.45
CA GLU A 112 -4.96 -4.12 28.44
C GLU A 112 -4.79 -2.68 28.94
N HIS A 113 -5.46 -2.29 30.05
CA HIS A 113 -5.44 -0.91 30.54
C HIS A 113 -4.04 -0.46 30.94
N ASP A 114 -3.25 -1.35 31.54
CA ASP A 114 -1.90 -1.03 31.97
C ASP A 114 -0.95 -0.85 30.78
N ILE A 115 -1.11 -1.65 29.72
CA ILE A 115 -0.36 -1.48 28.47
C ILE A 115 -0.69 -0.13 27.84
N ILE A 116 -1.98 0.23 27.78
CA ILE A 116 -2.45 1.51 27.22
C ILE A 116 -1.93 2.69 28.06
N ARG A 117 -1.95 2.60 29.39
CA ARG A 117 -1.39 3.63 30.29
C ARG A 117 0.11 3.81 30.08
N MET A 118 0.87 2.71 30.05
CA MET A 118 2.32 2.75 29.89
C MET A 118 2.74 3.31 28.51
N SER A 119 1.95 3.03 27.47
CA SER A 119 2.20 3.58 26.12
C SER A 119 2.14 5.12 26.07
N LYS A 120 1.41 5.77 26.98
CA LYS A 120 1.29 7.23 27.07
C LYS A 120 2.43 7.87 27.85
N ILE A 121 3.02 7.14 28.80
CA ILE A 121 4.09 7.64 29.69
C ILE A 121 5.41 7.77 28.92
N ASN A 122 5.73 6.82 28.03
CA ASN A 122 6.98 6.81 27.27
C ASN A 122 7.11 7.89 26.18
N LYS A 123 6.14 8.80 26.04
CA LYS A 123 6.21 9.92 25.07
C LYS A 123 6.86 11.20 25.61
N PHE A 124 7.24 11.25 26.89
CA PHE A 124 7.76 12.49 27.51
C PHE A 124 9.18 12.43 28.07
N ASP A 125 9.89 11.30 27.95
CA ASP A 125 11.31 11.25 28.30
C ASP A 125 12.19 11.58 27.09
N ASN A 126 12.13 12.85 26.66
CA ASN A 126 13.25 13.49 25.96
C ASN A 126 13.87 14.49 26.96
N ILE A 127 14.93 14.04 27.65
CA ILE A 127 15.95 14.90 28.23
C ILE A 127 16.98 15.19 27.14
#